data_AF-S9W3C0-F1
#
_entry.id   AF-S9W3C0-F1
#
_cell.length_a   1.000
_cell.length_b   1.000
_cell.length_c   1.000
_cell.angle_alpha   90.00
_cell.angle_beta   90.00
_cell.angle_gamma   90.00
#
_symmetry.space_group_name_H-M   'P 1'
#
loop_
_entity.id
_entity.type
_entity.pdbx_description
1 polymer ?
#
loop_
_entity_poly.entity_id
_entity_poly.type
_entity_poly.pdbx_seq_one_letter_code
_entity_poly.pdbx_strand_id
1 'polypeptide(L)'
;MFSHQLKRILSKKSLHRYNWDPLPMYEPRKLVHASRYVDHDTYEERYDPHWEKEAHLVPDQQYHSIPIPPEYKDAYWWRDLQARRVQCPVDWVSHRMYNKADRRGYDFQDLAFRKKFEFSYEDTIRNAKDMRS
;
A
#
# COMPACT_ATOMS: atom_id res chain seq x y z
N MET A 1 -13.30 41.69 -16.34
CA MET A 1 -13.72 40.38 -16.89
C MET A 1 -12.75 39.26 -16.55
N PHE A 2 -11.44 39.39 -16.82
CA PHE A 2 -10.44 38.37 -16.46
C PHE A 2 -10.48 37.92 -15.00
N SER A 3 -10.44 38.86 -14.05
CA SER A 3 -10.50 38.55 -12.62
C SER A 3 -11.80 37.83 -12.22
N HIS A 4 -12.93 38.17 -12.85
CA HIS A 4 -14.22 37.51 -12.59
C HIS A 4 -14.25 36.07 -13.11
N GLN A 5 -13.68 35.82 -14.29
CA GLN A 5 -13.53 34.47 -14.85
C GLN A 5 -12.56 33.63 -14.02
N LEU A 6 -11.41 34.19 -13.64
CA LEU A 6 -10.39 33.50 -12.84
C LEU A 6 -10.92 33.07 -11.47
N LYS A 7 -11.73 33.89 -10.80
CA LYS A 7 -12.39 33.52 -9.54
C LYS A 7 -13.19 32.21 -9.66
N ARG A 8 -13.82 31.95 -10.82
CA ARG A 8 -14.62 30.74 -11.06
C ARG A 8 -13.79 29.58 -11.60
N ILE A 9 -12.78 29.86 -12.42
CA ILE A 9 -11.91 28.82 -12.98
C ILE A 9 -11.03 28.22 -11.89
N LEU A 10 -10.45 29.07 -11.04
CA LEU A 10 -9.52 28.66 -9.99
C LEU A 10 -10.19 27.97 -8.79
N SER A 11 -11.52 28.08 -8.66
CA SER A 11 -12.26 27.31 -7.65
C SER A 11 -12.50 25.85 -8.06
N LYS A 12 -12.22 25.50 -9.33
CA LYS A 12 -12.30 24.11 -9.80
C LYS A 12 -11.23 23.28 -9.10
N LYS A 13 -11.64 22.19 -8.45
CA LYS A 13 -10.72 21.25 -7.80
C LYS A 13 -9.86 20.57 -8.88
N SER A 14 -8.54 20.57 -8.68
CA SER A 14 -7.61 19.81 -9.50
C SER A 14 -7.69 18.31 -9.17
N LEU A 15 -7.24 17.47 -10.09
CA LEU A 15 -7.04 16.05 -9.81
C LEU A 15 -5.98 15.91 -8.71
N HIS A 16 -6.29 15.12 -7.69
CA HIS A 16 -5.35 14.76 -6.63
C HIS A 16 -4.87 13.33 -6.83
N ARG A 17 -3.56 13.12 -6.69
CA ARG A 17 -2.92 11.81 -6.62
C ARG A 17 -1.90 11.84 -5.50
N TYR A 18 -1.94 10.83 -4.63
CA TYR A 18 -0.92 10.67 -3.61
C TYR A 18 0.31 10.01 -4.24
N ASN A 19 1.35 10.81 -4.49
CA ASN A 19 2.63 10.32 -4.99
C ASN A 19 3.52 10.01 -3.79
N TRP A 20 4.12 8.82 -3.78
CA TRP A 20 5.03 8.42 -2.70
C TRP A 20 6.35 9.17 -2.81
N ASP A 21 7.00 9.38 -1.66
CA ASP A 21 8.29 10.08 -1.63
C ASP A 21 9.33 9.23 -2.39
N PRO A 22 10.13 9.84 -3.28
CA PRO A 22 11.17 9.11 -3.99
C PRO A 22 12.29 8.69 -3.04
N LEU A 23 12.98 7.60 -3.38
CA LEU A 23 14.11 7.08 -2.60
C LEU A 23 15.40 7.16 -3.42
N PRO A 24 15.99 8.35 -3.59
CA PRO A 24 17.16 8.53 -4.45
C PRO A 24 18.43 7.92 -3.86
N MET A 25 18.58 7.91 -2.53
CA MET A 25 19.76 7.36 -1.85
C MET A 25 19.76 5.83 -1.84
N TYR A 26 18.59 5.23 -1.60
CA TYR A 26 18.41 3.79 -1.45
C TYR A 26 17.47 3.29 -2.54
N GLU A 27 17.96 3.14 -3.76
CA GLU A 27 17.14 2.69 -4.88
C GLU A 27 16.86 1.18 -4.77
N PRO A 28 15.60 0.74 -4.52
CA PRO A 28 15.33 -0.68 -4.24
C PRO A 28 15.68 -1.59 -5.43
N ARG A 29 15.53 -1.09 -6.65
CA ARG A 29 15.80 -1.84 -7.90
C ARG A 29 17.27 -2.25 -8.02
N LYS A 30 18.19 -1.46 -7.46
CA LYS A 30 19.61 -1.79 -7.49
C LYS A 30 19.95 -2.97 -6.57
N LEU A 31 19.15 -3.18 -5.52
CA LEU A 31 19.36 -4.24 -4.54
C LEU A 31 18.88 -5.62 -5.00
N VAL A 32 18.18 -5.72 -6.15
CA VAL A 32 17.81 -7.01 -6.75
C VAL A 32 19.05 -7.89 -7.00
N HIS A 33 20.18 -7.24 -7.29
CA HIS A 33 21.47 -7.87 -7.58
C HIS A 33 22.36 -8.04 -6.34
N ALA A 34 21.90 -7.57 -5.17
CA ALA A 34 22.67 -7.65 -3.93
C ALA A 34 22.53 -9.04 -3.28
N SER A 35 23.60 -9.47 -2.58
CA SER A 35 23.65 -10.74 -1.84
C SER A 35 23.39 -11.98 -2.71
N ARG A 36 23.86 -11.98 -3.97
CA ARG A 36 23.77 -13.11 -4.90
C ARG A 36 25.14 -13.69 -5.21
N TYR A 37 25.17 -15.01 -5.44
CA TYR A 37 26.36 -15.68 -5.95
C TYR A 37 26.49 -15.44 -7.46
N VAL A 38 27.72 -15.22 -7.92
CA VAL A 38 28.06 -15.08 -9.34
C VAL A 38 28.80 -16.34 -9.78
N ASP A 39 28.31 -16.97 -10.85
CA ASP A 39 29.00 -18.09 -11.46
C ASP A 39 30.26 -17.61 -12.20
N HIS A 40 31.40 -18.22 -11.92
CA HIS A 40 32.70 -17.79 -12.48
C HIS A 40 32.91 -18.25 -13.91
N ASP A 41 32.14 -19.23 -14.39
CA ASP A 41 32.22 -19.72 -15.76
C ASP A 41 31.43 -18.83 -16.72
N THR A 42 30.23 -18.39 -16.31
CA THR A 42 29.32 -17.56 -17.13
C THR A 42 29.38 -16.07 -16.80
N TYR A 43 29.91 -15.68 -15.63
CA TYR A 43 29.86 -14.33 -15.06
C TYR A 43 28.43 -13.81 -14.86
N GLU A 44 27.45 -14.72 -14.75
CA GLU A 44 26.05 -14.40 -14.49
C GLU A 44 25.67 -14.67 -13.03
N GLU A 45 24.65 -13.97 -12.54
CA GLU A 45 24.07 -14.26 -11.24
C GLU A 45 23.41 -15.63 -11.24
N ARG A 46 23.80 -16.47 -10.29
CA ARG A 46 23.18 -17.78 -10.13
C ARG A 46 21.82 -17.63 -9.45
N TYR A 47 20.82 -18.32 -10.00
CA TYR A 47 19.53 -18.44 -9.35
C TYR A 47 19.68 -19.08 -7.96
N ASP A 48 19.18 -18.40 -6.94
CA ASP A 48 19.14 -18.88 -5.56
C ASP A 48 17.68 -18.92 -5.05
N PRO A 49 17.10 -20.12 -4.84
CA PRO A 49 15.73 -20.24 -4.34
C PRO A 49 15.58 -19.78 -2.88
N HIS A 50 16.67 -19.75 -2.09
CA HIS A 50 16.62 -19.25 -0.72
C HIS A 50 16.53 -17.73 -0.71
N TRP A 51 17.32 -17.06 -1.56
CA TRP A 51 17.24 -15.62 -1.76
C TRP A 51 15.83 -15.18 -2.17
N GLU A 52 15.21 -15.86 -3.14
CA GLU A 52 13.85 -15.51 -3.60
C GLU A 52 12.79 -15.68 -2.50
N LYS A 53 12.93 -16.71 -1.66
CA LYS A 53 12.00 -16.99 -0.57
C LYS A 53 12.12 -16.02 0.60
N GLU A 54 13.34 -15.55 0.88
CA GLU A 54 13.63 -14.65 2.01
C GLU A 54 13.56 -13.16 1.64
N ALA A 55 13.48 -12.84 0.35
CA ALA A 55 13.39 -11.48 -0.14
C ALA A 55 12.20 -10.72 0.46
N HIS A 56 12.47 -9.50 0.94
CA HIS A 56 11.44 -8.55 1.33
C HIS A 56 10.91 -7.84 0.08
N LEU A 57 9.59 -7.76 -0.05
CA LEU A 57 8.94 -7.13 -1.20
C LEU A 57 8.62 -5.66 -0.88
N VAL A 58 9.47 -4.75 -1.34
CA VAL A 58 9.24 -3.30 -1.18
C VAL A 58 8.17 -2.84 -2.16
N PRO A 59 7.09 -2.18 -1.72
CA PRO A 59 6.03 -1.70 -2.60
C PRO A 59 6.47 -0.48 -3.42
N ASP A 60 6.03 -0.43 -4.67
CA ASP A 60 6.29 0.69 -5.58
C ASP A 60 5.10 1.00 -6.49
N GLN A 61 4.84 2.29 -6.76
CA GLN A 61 3.67 2.70 -7.56
C GLN A 61 3.82 2.35 -9.05
N GLN A 62 5.06 2.24 -9.56
CA GLN A 62 5.34 1.94 -10.96
C GLN A 62 5.60 0.45 -11.18
N TYR A 63 6.32 -0.20 -10.25
CA TYR A 63 6.78 -1.58 -10.41
C TYR A 63 5.99 -2.62 -9.59
N HIS A 64 4.90 -2.20 -8.93
CA HIS A 64 4.09 -3.01 -7.99
C HIS A 64 4.86 -3.41 -6.72
N SER A 65 5.92 -4.22 -6.86
CA SER A 65 6.77 -4.68 -5.77
C SER A 65 8.16 -5.04 -6.28
N ILE A 66 9.20 -4.73 -5.49
CA ILE A 66 10.60 -5.00 -5.83
C ILE A 66 11.19 -5.90 -4.74
N PRO A 67 11.74 -7.08 -5.10
CA PRO A 67 12.41 -7.95 -4.13
C PRO A 67 13.77 -7.37 -3.74
N ILE A 68 14.03 -7.28 -2.45
CA ILE A 68 15.32 -6.91 -1.89
C ILE A 68 15.76 -7.92 -0.82
N PRO A 69 17.07 -8.05 -0.54
CA PRO A 69 17.54 -8.83 0.59
C PRO A 69 16.99 -8.27 1.92
N PRO A 70 16.61 -9.14 2.87
CA PRO A 70 15.97 -8.74 4.12
C PRO A 70 16.87 -7.88 5.03
N GLU A 71 18.18 -7.87 4.81
CA GLU A 71 19.16 -7.06 5.55
C GLU A 71 18.97 -5.55 5.33
N TYR A 72 18.43 -5.15 4.17
CA TYR A 72 18.28 -3.75 3.77
C TYR A 72 16.83 -3.23 3.90
N LYS A 73 15.91 -4.06 4.40
CA LYS A 73 14.47 -3.71 4.47
C LYS A 73 14.18 -2.53 5.39
N ASP A 74 15.02 -2.33 6.39
CA ASP A 74 14.91 -1.28 7.39
C ASP A 74 14.94 0.11 6.78
N ALA A 75 15.69 0.34 5.70
CA ALA A 75 15.70 1.61 4.97
C ALA A 75 14.36 1.96 4.29
N TYR A 76 13.48 0.97 4.10
CA TYR A 76 12.22 1.09 3.35
C TYR A 76 10.97 1.10 4.24
N TRP A 77 11.12 1.15 5.57
CA TRP A 77 10.00 1.14 6.52
C TRP A 77 8.94 2.22 6.24
N TRP A 78 9.36 3.43 5.85
CA TRP A 78 8.43 4.53 5.56
C TRP A 78 7.64 4.28 4.28
N ARG A 79 8.28 3.66 3.28
CA ARG A 79 7.62 3.26 2.04
C ARG A 79 6.54 2.20 2.32
N ASP A 80 6.82 1.26 3.20
CA ASP A 80 5.83 0.27 3.64
C ASP A 80 4.62 0.95 4.31
N LEU A 81 4.84 1.95 5.17
CA LEU A 81 3.74 2.73 5.78
C LEU A 81 2.95 3.53 4.74
N GLN A 82 3.63 4.17 3.78
CA GLN A 82 2.96 4.91 2.70
C GLN A 82 2.10 4.01 1.83
N ALA A 83 2.55 2.78 1.55
CA ALA A 83 1.80 1.81 0.77
C ALA A 83 0.61 1.23 1.54
N ARG A 84 0.75 0.99 2.84
CA ARG A 84 -0.32 0.48 3.71
C ARG A 84 -1.41 1.52 3.96
N ARG A 85 -1.03 2.79 4.11
CA ARG A 85 -1.93 3.92 4.32
C ARG A 85 -2.92 4.07 3.15
N VAL A 86 -4.10 4.63 3.43
CA VAL A 86 -5.04 5.05 2.37
C VAL A 86 -4.41 6.12 1.45
N GLN A 87 -4.53 5.95 0.13
CA GLN A 87 -3.93 6.84 -0.88
C GLN A 87 -4.73 8.14 -1.10
N CYS A 88 -5.26 8.71 -0.02
CA CYS A 88 -5.99 9.98 -0.01
C CYS A 88 -5.80 10.72 1.32
N PRO A 89 -6.11 12.03 1.36
CA PRO A 89 -6.15 12.78 2.61
C PRO A 89 -7.17 12.18 3.60
N VAL A 90 -6.76 12.04 4.87
CA VAL A 90 -7.60 11.42 5.91
C VAL A 90 -8.94 12.16 6.06
N ASP A 91 -8.94 13.49 5.93
CA ASP A 91 -10.14 14.30 6.06
C ASP A 91 -11.27 13.87 5.12
N TRP A 92 -10.94 13.34 3.94
CA TRP A 92 -11.93 12.88 2.96
C TRP A 92 -12.67 11.62 3.42
N VAL A 93 -12.02 10.79 4.25
CA VAL A 93 -12.56 9.52 4.77
C VAL A 93 -12.78 9.53 6.28
N SER A 94 -12.50 10.66 6.94
CA SER A 94 -12.58 10.84 8.39
C SER A 94 -13.97 10.54 8.97
N HIS A 95 -15.03 10.71 8.18
CA HIS A 95 -16.40 10.35 8.53
C HIS A 95 -16.54 8.88 9.00
N ARG A 96 -15.68 7.97 8.52
CA ARG A 96 -15.62 6.56 8.95
C ARG A 96 -15.20 6.39 10.41
N MET A 97 -14.41 7.31 10.95
CA MET A 97 -13.99 7.27 12.35
C MET A 97 -15.04 7.85 13.30
N TYR A 98 -15.88 8.78 12.84
CA TYR A 98 -16.84 9.45 13.71
C TYR A 98 -18.10 8.62 13.96
N ASN A 99 -18.48 7.75 13.01
CA ASN A 99 -19.64 6.86 13.16
C ASN A 99 -19.30 5.58 13.97
N LYS A 100 -20.17 5.18 14.91
CA LYS A 100 -20.01 3.95 15.72
C LYS A 100 -20.11 2.67 14.88
N ALA A 101 -20.92 2.66 13.81
CA ALA A 101 -21.03 1.49 12.93
C ALA A 101 -19.70 1.28 12.16
N ASP A 102 -19.22 2.33 11.49
CA ASP A 102 -17.99 2.27 10.71
C ASP A 102 -16.76 2.01 11.58
N ARG A 103 -16.69 2.56 12.81
CA ARG A 103 -15.61 2.24 13.75
C ARG A 103 -15.47 0.74 14.06
N ARG A 104 -16.57 -0.02 13.97
CA ARG A 104 -16.57 -1.48 14.17
C ARG A 104 -16.33 -2.23 12.86
N GLY A 105 -16.91 -1.74 11.77
CA GLY A 105 -16.86 -2.37 10.45
C GLY A 105 -15.61 -2.06 9.62
N TYR A 106 -14.80 -1.07 9.99
CA TYR A 106 -13.56 -0.72 9.30
C TYR A 106 -12.33 -1.05 10.14
N ASP A 107 -11.24 -1.36 9.44
CA ASP A 107 -9.88 -1.36 9.98
C ASP A 107 -9.30 0.06 9.88
N PHE A 108 -8.41 0.40 10.81
CA PHE A 108 -7.73 1.69 10.91
C PHE A 108 -6.22 1.54 11.16
N GLN A 109 -5.68 0.32 11.06
CA GLN A 109 -4.25 0.05 11.21
C GLN A 109 -3.44 0.82 10.14
N ASP A 110 -2.32 1.44 10.54
CA ASP A 110 -1.43 2.21 9.65
C ASP A 110 -2.15 3.30 8.83
N LEU A 111 -3.24 3.87 9.37
CA LEU A 111 -4.12 4.81 8.65
C LEU A 111 -4.73 4.22 7.37
N ALA A 112 -4.86 2.90 7.29
CA ALA A 112 -5.60 2.20 6.25
C ALA A 112 -7.08 2.18 6.60
N PHE A 113 -7.93 2.82 5.80
CA PHE A 113 -9.39 2.86 6.00
C PHE A 113 -10.08 1.74 5.19
N ARG A 114 -9.79 0.49 5.53
CA ARG A 114 -10.29 -0.68 4.78
C ARG A 114 -11.49 -1.29 5.48
N LYS A 115 -12.59 -1.51 4.75
CA LYS A 115 -13.76 -2.18 5.32
C LYS A 115 -13.36 -3.62 5.67
N LYS A 116 -13.63 -4.05 6.90
CA LYS A 116 -13.49 -5.45 7.31
C LYS A 116 -14.54 -6.29 6.59
N PHE A 117 -14.35 -7.60 6.62
CA PHE A 117 -15.36 -8.52 6.14
C PHE A 117 -16.65 -8.35 6.94
N GLU A 118 -17.78 -8.36 6.24
CA GLU A 118 -19.12 -8.30 6.82
C GLU A 118 -19.97 -9.34 6.10
N PHE A 119 -20.62 -10.22 6.86
CA PHE A 119 -21.52 -11.21 6.29
C PHE A 119 -22.70 -10.53 5.61
N SER A 120 -23.17 -11.12 4.50
CA SER A 120 -24.44 -10.72 3.93
C SER A 120 -25.59 -11.06 4.89
N TYR A 121 -26.74 -10.40 4.72
CA TYR A 121 -27.93 -10.74 5.50
C TYR A 121 -28.36 -12.20 5.29
N GLU A 122 -28.27 -12.70 4.05
CA GLU A 122 -28.62 -14.09 3.72
C GLU A 122 -27.70 -15.09 4.44
N ASP A 123 -26.39 -14.85 4.43
CA ASP A 123 -25.43 -15.69 5.14
C ASP A 123 -25.67 -15.67 6.65
N THR A 124 -26.02 -14.50 7.20
CA THR A 124 -26.32 -14.35 8.63
C THR A 124 -27.56 -15.15 9.02
N ILE A 125 -28.62 -15.08 8.21
CA ILE A 125 -29.86 -15.85 8.42
C ILE A 125 -29.60 -17.35 8.29
N ARG A 126 -28.81 -17.76 7.28
CA ARG A 126 -28.44 -19.17 7.09
C ARG A 126 -27.65 -19.68 8.30
N ASN A 127 -26.63 -18.96 8.75
CA ASN A 127 -25.82 -19.34 9.90
C ASN A 127 -26.64 -19.42 11.19
N ALA A 128 -27.59 -18.51 11.41
CA ALA A 128 -28.49 -18.56 12.56
C ALA A 128 -29.40 -19.81 12.51
N LYS A 129 -29.97 -20.12 11.34
CA LYS A 129 -30.76 -21.35 11.14
C LYS A 129 -29.93 -22.60 11.40
N ASP A 130 -28.69 -22.64 10.91
CA ASP A 130 -27.78 -23.79 11.09
C ASP A 130 -27.38 -23.98 12.55
N MET A 131 -27.18 -22.87 13.29
CA MET A 131 -26.89 -22.88 14.72
C MET A 131 -28.11 -23.20 15.61
N ARG A 132 -29.31 -23.32 15.03
CA ARG A 132 -30.57 -23.63 15.73
C ARG A 132 -30.89 -22.66 16.88
N SER A 133 -30.52 -21.38 16.74
CA SER A 133 -30.77 -20.30 17.71
C SER A 133 -31.68 -19.21 17.15
#